data_AF-A0A2G9PD08-F1
#
_entry.id   AF-A0A2G9PD08-F1
#
_cell.length_a   1.000
_cell.length_b   1.000
_cell.length_c   1.000
_cell.angle_alpha   90.00
_cell.angle_beta   90.00
_cell.angle_gamma   90.00
#
_symmetry.space_group_name_H-M   'P 1'
#
loop_
_entity.id
_entity.type
_entity.pdbx_description
1 polymer ?
#
loop_
_entity_poly.entity_id
_entity_poly.type
_entity_poly.pdbx_seq_one_letter_code
_entity_poly.pdbx_strand_id
1 'polypeptide(L)' 'MKEMVFGILKEALKKIEVKFEEDKIKSSIEVPKDYSKGDFAFPCFVLASTMKMPPHEIAIQIREAIGNPPL' A
#
# COMPACT_ATOMS: atom_id res chain seq x y z
N MET A 1 -1.90 -15.02 6.03
CA MET A 1 -2.11 -14.45 4.67
C MET A 1 -1.95 -12.93 4.64
N LYS A 2 -2.73 -12.14 5.40
CA LYS A 2 -2.54 -10.67 5.48
C LYS A 2 -1.15 -10.22 5.94
N GLU A 3 -0.50 -11.00 6.83
CA GLU A 3 0.87 -10.76 7.30
C GLU A 3 1.90 -10.67 6.16
N MET A 4 1.74 -11.47 5.10
CA MET A 4 2.66 -11.46 3.96
C MET A 4 2.49 -10.20 3.11
N VAL A 5 1.24 -9.79 2.85
CA VAL A 5 0.92 -8.54 2.14
C VAL A 5 1.45 -7.34 2.91
N PHE A 6 1.27 -7.34 4.23
CA PHE A 6 1.84 -6.31 5.10
C PHE A 6 3.37 -6.26 5.02
N GLY A 7 4.05 -7.42 5.00
CA GLY A 7 5.50 -7.48 4.86
C GLY A 7 6.00 -6.82 3.57
N ILE A 8 5.34 -7.07 2.44
CA ILE A 8 5.69 -6.47 1.14
C ILE A 8 5.44 -4.96 1.16
N LEU A 9 4.28 -4.52 1.67
CA LEU A 9 3.96 -3.09 1.80
C LEU A 9 4.97 -2.38 2.72
N LYS A 10 5.34 -2.99 3.84
CA LYS A 10 6.32 -2.46 4.79
C LYS A 10 7.67 -2.24 4.12
N GLU A 11 8.15 -3.20 3.35
CA GLU A 11 9.40 -3.07 2.60
C GLU A 11 9.31 -1.97 1.53
N ALA A 12 8.20 -1.89 0.79
CA ALA A 12 7.98 -0.84 -0.21
C ALA A 12 7.95 0.56 0.43
N LEU A 13 7.23 0.73 1.53
CA LEU A 13 7.12 2.00 2.25
C LEU A 13 8.45 2.45 2.87
N LYS A 14 9.29 1.50 3.32
CA LYS A 14 10.66 1.80 3.76
C LYS A 14 11.54 2.29 2.61
N LYS A 15 11.43 1.70 1.42
CA LYS A 15 12.22 2.12 0.25
C LYS A 15 11.93 3.56 -0.18
N ILE A 16 10.69 4.01 -0.02
CA ILE A 16 10.27 5.39 -0.33
C ILE A 16 10.41 6.33 0.88
N GLU A 17 11.07 5.90 1.96
CA GLU A 17 11.34 6.69 3.19
C GLU A 17 10.10 7.31 3.84
N VAL A 18 8.94 6.65 3.70
CA VAL A 18 7.68 7.12 4.28
C VAL A 18 7.59 6.69 5.74
N LYS A 19 7.17 7.61 6.61
CA LYS A 19 6.77 7.27 7.98
C LYS A 19 5.38 6.67 7.96
N PHE A 20 5.22 5.50 8.57
CA PHE A 20 3.92 4.83 8.69
C PHE A 20 3.82 4.12 10.04
N GLU A 21 2.60 3.98 10.53
CA GLU A 21 2.29 3.18 11.71
C GLU A 21 1.90 1.78 11.26
N GLU A 22 2.58 0.76 11.77
CA GLU A 22 2.35 -0.64 11.36
C GLU A 22 0.89 -1.06 11.57
N ASP A 23 0.29 -0.70 12.70
CA ASP A 23 -1.10 -1.02 13.02
C ASP A 23 -2.11 -0.38 12.07
N LYS A 24 -1.84 0.86 11.62
CA LYS A 24 -2.68 1.53 10.61
C LYS A 24 -2.60 0.82 9.28
N ILE A 25 -1.41 0.45 8.82
CA ILE A 25 -1.27 -0.28 7.55
C ILE A 25 -1.94 -1.65 7.64
N LYS A 26 -1.72 -2.40 8.72
CA LYS A 26 -2.36 -3.71 8.93
C LYS A 26 -3.88 -3.63 8.94
N SER A 27 -4.45 -2.66 9.66
CA SER A 27 -5.91 -2.46 9.73
C SER A 27 -6.52 -1.96 8.42
N SER A 28 -5.74 -1.27 7.60
CA SER A 28 -6.19 -0.77 6.30
C SER A 28 -6.27 -1.86 5.22
N ILE A 29 -5.57 -3.00 5.38
CA ILE A 29 -5.62 -4.10 4.41
C ILE A 29 -7.00 -4.77 4.45
N GLU A 30 -7.78 -4.50 3.42
CA GLU A 30 -9.16 -4.99 3.24
C GLU A 30 -9.28 -5.94 2.05
N VAL A 31 -10.43 -6.59 1.93
CA VAL A 31 -10.77 -7.39 0.73
C VAL A 31 -11.52 -6.46 -0.21
N PRO A 32 -11.11 -6.32 -1.48
CA PRO A 32 -11.77 -5.42 -2.41
C PRO A 32 -13.22 -5.86 -2.66
N LYS A 33 -14.11 -4.87 -2.85
CA LYS A 33 -15.51 -5.13 -3.24
C LYS A 33 -15.63 -5.75 -4.63
N ASP A 34 -14.64 -5.49 -5.47
CA ASP A 34 -14.53 -6.01 -6.82
C ASP A 34 -13.43 -7.06 -6.85
N TYR A 35 -13.82 -8.33 -6.89
CA TYR A 35 -12.92 -9.48 -6.89
C TYR A 35 -12.00 -9.53 -8.13
N SER A 36 -12.30 -8.77 -9.19
CA SER A 36 -11.38 -8.66 -10.34
C SER A 36 -10.09 -7.89 -10.01
N LYS A 37 -10.07 -7.14 -8.90
CA LYS A 37 -8.93 -6.33 -8.47
C LYS A 37 -7.96 -7.06 -7.53
N GLY A 38 -8.12 -8.37 -7.37
CA GLY A 38 -7.28 -9.24 -6.54
C GLY A 38 -7.91 -9.60 -5.20
N ASP A 39 -7.17 -10.34 -4.38
CA ASP A 39 -7.66 -10.87 -3.09
C ASP A 39 -7.63 -9.84 -1.95
N PHE A 40 -6.68 -8.91 -2.00
CA PHE A 40 -6.45 -7.89 -0.98
C PHE A 40 -6.24 -6.53 -1.62
N ALA A 41 -6.79 -5.49 -0.98
CA ALA A 41 -6.61 -4.11 -1.36
C ALA A 41 -5.99 -3.34 -0.20
N PHE A 42 -5.06 -2.44 -0.55
CA PHE A 42 -4.50 -1.48 0.38
C PHE A 42 -4.91 -0.06 -0.05
N PRO A 43 -5.80 0.59 0.70
CA PRO A 43 -6.20 1.95 0.43
C PRO A 43 -5.09 2.93 0.83
N CYS A 44 -4.52 3.63 -0.16
CA CYS A 44 -3.41 4.56 0.07
C CYS A 44 -3.82 5.90 0.73
N PHE A 45 -5.12 6.13 0.98
CA PHE A 45 -5.60 7.37 1.62
C PHE A 45 -5.02 7.57 3.03
N VAL A 46 -4.66 6.49 3.73
CA VAL A 46 -4.06 6.56 5.07
C VAL A 46 -2.67 7.21 5.06
N LEU A 47 -2.01 7.24 3.90
CA LEU A 47 -0.70 7.86 3.71
C LEU A 47 -0.78 9.26 3.10
N ALA A 48 -1.94 9.65 2.57
CA ALA A 48 -2.12 10.94 1.90
C ALA A 48 -1.79 12.13 2.82
N SER A 49 -2.25 12.08 4.07
CA SER A 49 -1.95 13.11 5.07
C SER A 49 -0.46 13.16 5.44
N THR A 50 0.23 12.02 5.43
CA THR A 50 1.65 11.92 5.81
C THR A 50 2.56 12.38 4.68
N MET A 51 2.28 11.96 3.45
CA MET A 51 3.06 12.31 2.26
C MET A 51 2.67 13.67 1.66
N LYS A 52 1.54 14.24 2.08
CA LYS A 52 0.91 15.43 1.48
C LYS A 52 0.74 15.28 -0.04
N MET A 53 0.45 14.05 -0.46
CA MET A 53 0.31 13.65 -1.85
C MET A 53 -1.05 12.99 -2.06
N PRO A 54 -1.63 13.10 -3.26
CA PRO A 54 -2.91 12.45 -3.55
C PRO A 54 -2.75 10.92 -3.57
N PRO A 55 -3.77 10.15 -3.16
CA PRO A 55 -3.66 8.69 -3.02
C PRO A 55 -3.23 7.94 -4.29
N HIS A 56 -3.55 8.47 -5.48
CA HIS A 56 -3.19 7.85 -6.75
C HIS A 56 -1.68 7.91 -7.02
N GLU A 57 -1.00 9.02 -6.70
CA GLU A 57 0.46 9.13 -6.83
C GLU A 57 1.17 8.20 -5.85
N ILE A 58 0.65 8.11 -4.61
CA ILE A 58 1.20 7.21 -3.59
C ILE A 58 1.09 5.76 -4.06
N ALA A 59 -0.04 5.36 -4.64
CA ALA A 59 -0.22 4.01 -5.17
C ALA A 59 0.78 3.68 -6.28
N ILE A 60 1.11 4.66 -7.14
CA ILE A 60 2.14 4.51 -8.18
C ILE A 60 3.51 4.32 -7.54
N GLN A 61 3.91 5.16 -6.59
CA GLN A 61 5.21 5.04 -5.92
C GLN A 61 5.38 3.72 -5.16
N ILE A 62 4.35 3.28 -4.42
CA ILE A 62 4.38 2.00 -3.72
C ILE A 62 4.53 0.85 -4.73
N ARG A 63 3.77 0.90 -5.83
CA ARG A 63 3.85 -0.09 -6.90
C ARG A 63 5.25 -0.14 -7.53
N GLU A 64 5.86 1.01 -7.80
CA GLU A 64 7.23 1.11 -8.31
C GLU A 64 8.25 0.53 -7.32
N ALA A 65 8.09 0.81 -6.02
CA ALA A 65 8.97 0.29 -4.98
C ALA A 65 8.86 -1.24 -4.79
N ILE A 66 7.68 -1.82 -5.06
CA ILE A 66 7.46 -3.27 -5.10
C ILE A 66 8.16 -3.88 -6.33
N GLY A 67 8.29 -3.13 -7.42
CA GLY A 67 9.11 -3.52 -8.58
C GLY A 67 8.43 -4.42 -9.60
N ASN A 68 7.12 -4.69 -9.46
CA ASN A 68 6.35 -5.43 -10.46
C ASN A 68 5.29 -4.52 -11.12
N PRO A 69 5.69 -3.59 -12.01
CA PRO A 69 4.72 -2.83 -12.78
C PRO A 69 3.92 -3.79 -13.68
N PRO A 70 2.57 -3.78 -13.72
CA PRO A 70 1.86 -4.43 -14.78
C PRO A 70 2.32 -3.89 -16.13
N LEU A 71 2.60 -4.85 -17.02
CA LEU A 71 2.62 -4.69 -18.46
C LEU A 71 1.26 -4.18 -18.95
#